data_AF-A0A258BDA9-F1
#
_entry.id   AF-A0A258BDA9-F1
#
_cell.length_a   1.000
_cell.length_b   1.000
_cell.length_c   1.000
_cell.angle_alpha   90.00
_cell.angle_beta   90.00
_cell.angle_gamma   90.00
#
_symmetry.space_group_name_H-M   'P 1'
#
loop_
_entity.id
_entity.type
_entity.pdbx_description
1 polymer ?
#
loop_
_entity_poly.entity_id
_entity_poly.type
_entity_poly.pdbx_seq_one_letter_code
_entity_poly.pdbx_strand_id
1 'polypeptide(L)'
;MSISSAIPLTTELDLPAYLLGIAMLLVVMLIHGIALVQIAKRYEVKSFLYLAEHRYSAVAFAFYLSVLCLFLMHIFEIILWGVSLWLFKLLPNLGESILFSGSTYTAMGFMDDLLPDGWKMLAVIIAFSGMFAFAWTASVMISMTKNFRQAYTRRHMEKLKLPAEVIERFK
;
A
#
# COMPACT_ATOMS: atom_id res chain seq x y z
N MET A 1 28.67 -42.89 -3.19
CA MET A 1 27.96 -41.84 -3.98
C MET A 1 26.47 -42.13 -3.84
N SER A 2 25.84 -41.57 -2.81
CA SER A 2 24.43 -41.85 -2.49
C SER A 2 23.56 -40.96 -3.35
N ILE A 3 22.71 -41.56 -4.18
CA ILE A 3 21.75 -40.82 -4.99
C ILE A 3 20.75 -40.15 -4.06
N SER A 4 20.64 -38.84 -4.26
CA SER A 4 19.70 -37.88 -3.70
C SER A 4 18.34 -38.47 -3.33
N SER A 5 17.86 -38.16 -2.13
CA SER A 5 16.43 -38.14 -1.85
C SER A 5 15.80 -37.14 -2.81
N ALA A 6 15.22 -37.63 -3.92
CA ALA A 6 14.65 -36.79 -4.96
C ALA A 6 13.57 -35.88 -4.33
N ILE A 7 13.91 -34.61 -4.19
CA ILE A 7 12.93 -33.57 -3.89
C ILE A 7 11.86 -33.66 -4.99
N PRO A 8 10.56 -33.67 -4.66
CA PRO A 8 9.52 -33.73 -5.66
C PRO A 8 9.70 -32.59 -6.67
N LEU A 9 9.54 -32.87 -7.98
CA LEU A 9 9.66 -31.86 -9.04
C LEU A 9 8.80 -30.61 -8.78
N THR A 10 7.68 -30.78 -8.07
CA THR A 10 6.78 -29.69 -7.66
C THR A 10 7.43 -28.70 -6.69
N THR A 11 8.33 -29.19 -5.84
CA THR A 11 9.09 -28.42 -4.85
C THR A 11 10.33 -27.80 -5.49
N GLU A 12 10.97 -28.48 -6.45
CA GLU A 12 12.03 -27.89 -7.30
C GLU A 12 11.51 -26.68 -8.10
N LEU A 13 10.24 -26.71 -8.50
CA LEU A 13 9.59 -25.66 -9.28
C LEU A 13 8.80 -24.65 -8.44
N ASP A 14 8.86 -24.68 -7.10
CA ASP A 14 8.11 -23.77 -6.21
C ASP A 14 6.59 -23.69 -6.51
N LEU A 15 5.99 -24.75 -7.08
CA LEU A 15 4.57 -24.76 -7.47
C LEU A 15 3.58 -24.36 -6.36
N PRO A 16 3.71 -24.84 -5.09
CA PRO A 16 2.80 -24.41 -4.03
C PRO A 16 2.97 -22.92 -3.71
N ALA A 17 4.19 -22.37 -3.83
CA ALA A 17 4.46 -20.94 -3.68
C ALA A 17 3.69 -20.12 -4.71
N TYR A 18 3.73 -20.53 -5.98
CA TYR A 18 3.03 -19.81 -7.05
C TYR A 18 1.52 -19.84 -6.88
N LEU A 19 0.94 -21.00 -6.55
CA LEU A 19 -0.51 -21.13 -6.39
C LEU A 19 -1.03 -20.27 -5.24
N LEU A 20 -0.42 -20.39 -4.05
CA LEU A 20 -0.80 -19.57 -2.90
C LEU A 20 -0.50 -18.10 -3.16
N GLY A 21 0.69 -17.82 -3.70
CA GLY A 21 1.18 -16.47 -3.92
C GLY A 21 0.32 -15.68 -4.89
N ILE A 22 -0.05 -16.26 -6.04
CA ILE A 22 -0.91 -15.61 -7.03
C ILE A 22 -2.31 -15.39 -6.45
N ALA A 23 -2.89 -16.39 -5.77
CA ALA A 23 -4.20 -16.25 -5.15
C ALA A 23 -4.22 -15.12 -4.11
N MET A 24 -3.23 -15.08 -3.22
CA MET A 24 -3.09 -14.05 -2.20
C MET A 24 -2.80 -12.67 -2.79
N LEU A 25 -1.94 -12.59 -3.81
CA LEU A 25 -1.68 -11.34 -4.53
C LEU A 25 -2.98 -10.77 -5.10
N LEU A 26 -3.81 -11.58 -5.76
CA LEU A 26 -5.09 -11.12 -6.31
C LEU A 26 -6.02 -10.60 -5.20
N VAL A 27 -6.11 -11.30 -4.07
CA VAL A 27 -6.90 -10.85 -2.91
C VAL A 27 -6.39 -9.51 -2.38
N VAL A 28 -5.08 -9.40 -2.14
CA VAL A 28 -4.43 -8.16 -1.68
C VAL A 28 -4.71 -7.03 -2.66
N MET A 29 -4.53 -7.26 -3.96
CA MET A 29 -4.72 -6.24 -4.98
C MET A 29 -6.18 -5.78 -5.12
N LEU A 30 -7.14 -6.68 -4.95
CA LEU A 30 -8.56 -6.33 -4.95
C LEU A 30 -8.92 -5.47 -3.74
N ILE A 31 -8.49 -5.88 -2.55
CA ILE A 31 -8.73 -5.12 -1.32
C ILE A 31 -8.06 -3.74 -1.42
N HIS A 32 -6.79 -3.70 -1.84
CA HIS A 32 -6.03 -2.46 -2.04
C HIS A 32 -6.75 -1.51 -2.99
N GLY A 33 -7.07 -1.99 -4.19
CA GLY A 33 -7.70 -1.19 -5.24
C GLY A 33 -9.06 -0.64 -4.81
N ILE A 34 -9.89 -1.46 -4.16
CA ILE A 34 -11.18 -1.00 -3.61
C ILE A 34 -10.96 0.07 -2.55
N ALA A 35 -10.10 -0.18 -1.57
CA ALA A 35 -9.84 0.78 -0.48
C ALA A 35 -9.28 2.11 -1.03
N LEU A 36 -8.29 2.04 -1.91
CA LEU A 36 -7.64 3.18 -2.55
C LEU A 36 -8.64 4.03 -3.34
N VAL A 37 -9.47 3.41 -4.20
CA VAL A 37 -10.51 4.14 -4.96
C VAL A 37 -11.50 4.81 -4.03
N GLN A 38 -11.93 4.11 -2.98
CA GLN A 38 -12.91 4.63 -2.02
C GLN A 38 -12.35 5.77 -1.17
N ILE A 39 -11.08 5.72 -0.77
CA ILE A 39 -10.39 6.79 -0.05
C ILE A 39 -10.22 8.00 -0.98
N ALA A 40 -9.69 7.78 -2.19
CA ALA A 40 -9.43 8.83 -3.16
C ALA A 40 -10.70 9.57 -3.58
N LYS A 41 -11.77 8.85 -3.92
CA LYS A 41 -13.06 9.45 -4.31
C LYS A 41 -13.66 10.27 -3.16
N ARG A 42 -13.60 9.76 -1.94
CA ARG A 42 -14.09 10.51 -0.76
C ARG A 42 -13.28 11.78 -0.53
N TYR A 43 -11.96 11.73 -0.71
CA TYR A 43 -11.11 12.90 -0.64
C TYR A 43 -11.46 13.91 -1.73
N GLU A 44 -11.58 13.47 -2.98
CA GLU A 44 -11.85 14.33 -4.12
C GLU A 44 -13.17 15.10 -3.94
N VAL A 45 -14.25 14.40 -3.56
CA VAL A 45 -15.56 15.03 -3.30
C VAL A 45 -15.49 15.98 -2.11
N LYS A 46 -14.91 15.57 -0.97
CA LYS A 46 -14.82 16.43 0.22
C LYS A 46 -13.94 17.66 -0.02
N SER A 47 -12.81 17.49 -0.69
CA SER A 47 -11.89 18.58 -0.98
C SER A 47 -12.51 19.59 -1.95
N PHE A 48 -13.28 19.14 -2.95
CA PHE A 48 -14.05 20.02 -3.82
C PHE A 48 -15.06 20.87 -3.04
N LEU A 49 -15.85 20.24 -2.16
CA LEU A 49 -16.83 20.96 -1.32
C LEU A 49 -16.14 21.96 -0.38
N TYR A 50 -15.08 21.55 0.32
CA TYR A 50 -14.35 22.44 1.22
C TYR A 50 -13.64 23.59 0.49
N LEU A 51 -13.17 23.38 -0.74
CA LEU A 51 -12.60 24.45 -1.56
C LEU A 51 -13.67 25.47 -1.96
N ALA A 52 -14.88 25.01 -2.31
CA ALA A 52 -16.01 25.89 -2.62
C ALA A 52 -16.49 26.70 -1.41
N GLU A 53 -16.38 26.14 -0.20
CA GLU A 53 -16.69 26.81 1.07
C GLU A 53 -15.52 27.66 1.61
N HIS A 54 -14.41 27.81 0.89
CA HIS A 54 -13.17 28.47 1.35
C HIS A 54 -12.56 27.87 2.64
N ARG A 55 -12.87 26.61 2.95
CA ARG A 55 -12.40 25.88 4.15
C ARG A 55 -11.07 25.17 3.89
N TYR A 56 -10.03 25.94 3.58
CA TYR A 56 -8.73 25.40 3.18
C TYR A 56 -8.09 24.46 4.22
N SER A 57 -8.26 24.75 5.52
CA SER A 57 -7.78 23.87 6.60
C SER A 57 -8.45 22.49 6.58
N ALA A 58 -9.73 22.42 6.20
CA ALA A 58 -10.47 21.16 6.13
C ALA A 58 -10.00 20.29 4.96
N VAL A 59 -9.60 20.91 3.84
CA VAL A 59 -8.96 20.21 2.70
C VAL A 59 -7.63 19.57 3.14
N ALA A 60 -6.79 20.32 3.85
CA ALA A 60 -5.52 19.82 4.38
C ALA A 60 -5.74 18.66 5.36
N PHE A 61 -6.69 18.81 6.29
CA PHE A 61 -7.04 17.74 7.22
C PHE A 61 -7.54 16.49 6.49
N ALA A 62 -8.45 16.63 5.52
CA ALA A 62 -8.95 15.52 4.72
C ALA A 62 -7.83 14.82 3.94
N PHE A 63 -6.83 15.56 3.46
CA PHE A 63 -5.67 15.02 2.78
C PHE A 63 -4.85 14.13 3.70
N TYR A 64 -4.41 14.65 4.86
CA TYR A 64 -3.62 13.88 5.82
C TYR A 64 -4.36 12.66 6.37
N LEU A 65 -5.68 12.79 6.62
CA LEU A 65 -6.50 11.66 7.02
C LEU A 65 -6.53 10.57 5.93
N SER A 66 -6.64 10.96 4.66
CA SER A 66 -6.63 10.02 3.54
C SER A 66 -5.27 9.32 3.39
N VAL A 67 -4.17 10.06 3.55
CA VAL A 67 -2.81 9.49 3.58
C VAL A 67 -2.65 8.50 4.73
N LEU A 68 -3.17 8.82 5.92
CA LEU A 68 -3.16 7.89 7.06
C LEU A 68 -3.97 6.62 6.75
N CYS A 69 -5.15 6.74 6.13
CA CYS A 69 -5.94 5.57 5.74
C CYS A 69 -5.21 4.70 4.70
N LEU A 70 -4.53 5.30 3.72
CA LEU A 70 -3.72 4.56 2.74
C LEU A 70 -2.53 3.86 3.42
N PHE A 71 -1.86 4.53 4.36
CA PHE A 71 -0.80 3.91 5.16
C PHE A 71 -1.31 2.71 5.96
N LEU A 72 -2.45 2.85 6.65
CA LEU A 72 -3.07 1.75 7.39
C LEU A 72 -3.48 0.58 6.47
N MET A 73 -3.84 0.86 5.22
CA MET A 73 -4.12 -0.17 4.21
C MET A 73 -2.86 -1.00 3.91
N HIS A 74 -1.70 -0.36 3.74
CA HIS A 74 -0.43 -1.09 3.58
C HIS A 74 -0.08 -1.93 4.81
N ILE A 75 -0.28 -1.41 6.03
CA ILE A 75 -0.06 -2.18 7.26
C ILE A 75 -1.00 -3.40 7.33
N PHE A 76 -2.26 -3.23 6.94
CA PHE A 76 -3.21 -4.33 6.87
C PHE A 76 -2.77 -5.41 5.88
N GLU A 77 -2.25 -5.04 4.71
CA GLU A 77 -1.77 -6.00 3.70
C GLU A 77 -0.54 -6.79 4.16
N ILE A 78 0.37 -6.14 4.89
CA ILE A 78 1.50 -6.79 5.55
C ILE A 78 1.01 -7.81 6.59
N ILE A 79 0.02 -7.43 7.40
CA ILE A 79 -0.56 -8.35 8.38
C ILE A 79 -1.28 -9.50 7.68
N LEU A 80 -2.00 -9.24 6.59
CA LEU A 80 -2.73 -10.25 5.82
C LEU A 80 -1.78 -11.31 5.24
N TRP A 81 -0.66 -10.88 4.66
CA TRP A 81 0.40 -11.78 4.21
C TRP A 81 1.05 -12.53 5.38
N GLY A 82 1.41 -11.85 6.47
CA GLY A 82 2.00 -12.48 7.65
C GLY A 82 1.09 -13.54 8.28
N VAL A 83 -0.21 -13.26 8.41
CA VAL A 83 -1.21 -14.23 8.87
C VAL A 83 -1.27 -15.43 7.91
N SER A 84 -1.20 -15.20 6.61
CA SER A 84 -1.21 -16.28 5.62
C SER A 84 0.03 -17.18 5.75
N LEU A 85 1.23 -16.61 5.87
CA LEU A 85 2.46 -17.38 6.10
C LEU A 85 2.38 -18.22 7.38
N TRP A 86 1.82 -17.66 8.45
CA TRP A 86 1.64 -18.35 9.72
C TRP A 86 0.60 -19.49 9.63
N LEU A 87 -0.54 -19.27 8.97
CA LEU A 87 -1.59 -20.28 8.78
C LEU A 87 -1.09 -21.49 7.99
N PHE A 88 -0.23 -21.27 6.99
CA PHE A 88 0.42 -22.32 6.22
C PHE A 88 1.65 -22.92 6.92
N LYS A 89 1.96 -22.49 8.15
CA LYS A 89 3.09 -22.97 8.97
C LYS A 89 4.44 -22.84 8.27
N LEU A 90 4.60 -21.79 7.48
CA LEU A 90 5.83 -21.53 6.72
C LEU A 90 6.91 -20.87 7.58
N LEU A 91 6.54 -20.25 8.70
CA LEU A 91 7.43 -19.57 9.63
C LEU A 91 7.10 -19.95 11.09
N PRO A 92 8.08 -19.85 12.01
CA PRO A 92 7.97 -20.37 13.38
C PRO A 92 6.82 -19.79 14.21
N ASN A 93 6.54 -18.50 14.05
CA ASN A 93 5.49 -17.81 14.81
C ASN A 93 4.90 -16.63 14.01
N LEU A 94 3.76 -16.11 14.49
CA LEU A 94 3.04 -15.03 13.83
C LEU A 94 3.88 -13.73 13.76
N GLY A 95 4.66 -13.43 14.79
CA GLY A 95 5.51 -12.24 14.84
C GLY A 95 6.57 -12.24 13.74
N GLU A 96 7.30 -13.35 13.59
CA GLU A 96 8.26 -13.56 12.50
C GLU A 96 7.58 -13.57 11.13
N SER A 97 6.35 -14.11 11.04
CA SER A 97 5.59 -14.12 9.80
C SER A 97 5.22 -12.71 9.31
N ILE A 98 4.75 -11.86 10.22
CA ILE A 98 4.44 -10.46 9.94
C ILE A 98 5.73 -9.68 9.66
N LEU A 99 6.81 -9.93 10.40
CA LEU A 99 8.08 -9.25 10.20
C LEU A 99 8.72 -9.60 8.86
N PHE A 100 8.73 -10.88 8.49
CA PHE A 100 9.17 -11.36 7.18
C PHE A 100 8.30 -10.75 6.09
N SER A 101 6.97 -10.86 6.20
CA SER A 101 6.06 -10.25 5.24
C SER A 101 6.30 -8.76 5.07
N GLY A 102 6.50 -8.02 6.17
CA GLY A 102 6.75 -6.58 6.12
C GLY A 102 8.07 -6.27 5.41
N SER A 103 9.14 -6.94 5.83
CA SER A 103 10.48 -6.80 5.24
C SER A 103 10.46 -7.03 3.73
N THR A 104 9.74 -8.06 3.28
CA THR A 104 9.62 -8.42 1.88
C THR A 104 8.66 -7.50 1.12
N TYR A 105 7.47 -7.21 1.65
CA TYR A 105 6.44 -6.37 1.02
C TYR A 105 6.95 -4.95 0.75
N THR A 106 7.74 -4.40 1.67
CA THR A 106 8.37 -3.08 1.48
C THR A 106 9.68 -3.14 0.71
N ALA A 107 10.09 -4.32 0.22
CA ALA A 107 11.36 -4.59 -0.42
C ALA A 107 12.60 -4.17 0.41
N MET A 108 12.48 -4.15 1.74
CA MET A 108 13.62 -3.86 2.63
C MET A 108 14.59 -5.05 2.70
N GLY A 109 14.06 -6.28 2.73
CA GLY A 109 14.87 -7.51 2.64
C GLY A 109 15.91 -7.70 3.75
N PHE A 110 15.70 -7.14 4.95
CA PHE A 110 16.61 -7.32 6.08
C PHE A 110 16.43 -8.65 6.82
N MET A 111 15.38 -9.41 6.49
CA MET A 111 15.16 -10.76 7.03
C MET A 111 15.84 -11.77 6.13
N ASP A 112 16.49 -12.77 6.73
CA ASP A 112 17.07 -13.89 6.00
C ASP A 112 16.00 -14.70 5.24
N ASP A 113 16.45 -15.50 4.27
CA ASP A 113 15.59 -16.44 3.54
C ASP A 113 15.16 -17.58 4.48
N LEU A 114 14.03 -17.35 5.16
CA LEU A 114 13.46 -18.23 6.18
C LEU A 114 12.44 -19.22 5.60
N LEU A 115 12.05 -19.07 4.33
CA LEU A 115 11.05 -19.95 3.72
C LEU A 115 11.68 -21.30 3.36
N PRO A 116 10.96 -22.42 3.58
CA PRO A 116 11.44 -23.73 3.17
C PRO A 116 11.53 -23.87 1.65
N ASP A 117 12.32 -24.83 1.19
CA ASP A 117 12.38 -25.18 -0.24
C ASP A 117 10.97 -25.50 -0.78
N GLY A 118 10.67 -25.05 -1.99
CA GLY A 118 9.32 -25.11 -2.56
C GLY A 118 8.46 -23.86 -2.31
N TRP A 119 8.90 -22.95 -1.45
CA TRP A 119 8.13 -21.76 -1.04
C TRP A 119 8.84 -20.43 -1.28
N LYS A 120 10.10 -20.44 -1.73
CA LYS A 120 10.95 -19.25 -1.79
C LYS A 120 10.38 -18.16 -2.71
N MET A 121 9.73 -18.56 -3.79
CA MET A 121 9.04 -17.62 -4.69
C MET A 121 7.93 -16.80 -4.03
N LEU A 122 7.38 -17.21 -2.88
CA LEU A 122 6.45 -16.36 -2.12
C LEU A 122 7.09 -15.04 -1.72
N ALA A 123 8.38 -15.04 -1.36
CA ALA A 123 9.06 -13.79 -1.00
C ALA A 123 9.01 -12.80 -2.18
N VAL A 124 9.33 -13.26 -3.39
CA VAL A 124 9.29 -12.42 -4.59
C VAL A 124 7.87 -11.92 -4.88
N ILE A 125 6.85 -12.77 -4.73
CA ILE A 125 5.46 -12.41 -4.97
C ILE A 125 4.96 -11.39 -3.93
N ILE A 126 5.32 -11.54 -2.66
CA ILE A 126 5.00 -10.58 -1.59
C ILE A 126 5.62 -9.21 -1.93
N ALA A 127 6.91 -9.17 -2.31
CA ALA A 127 7.59 -7.95 -2.68
C ALA A 127 6.93 -7.28 -3.90
N PHE A 128 6.59 -8.07 -4.92
CA PHE A 128 5.90 -7.54 -6.11
C PHE A 128 4.53 -6.95 -5.77
N SER A 129 3.77 -7.60 -4.89
CA SER A 129 2.48 -7.09 -4.43
C SER A 129 2.62 -5.74 -3.73
N GLY A 130 3.61 -5.59 -2.85
CA GLY A 130 3.83 -4.34 -2.13
C GLY A 130 4.36 -3.22 -3.01
N MET A 131 5.32 -3.50 -3.90
CA MET A 131 5.79 -2.52 -4.88
C MET A 131 4.66 -2.01 -5.77
N PHE A 132 3.79 -2.91 -6.24
CA PHE A 132 2.64 -2.53 -7.06
C PHE A 132 1.64 -1.66 -6.27
N ALA A 133 1.30 -2.07 -5.04
CA ALA A 133 0.43 -1.31 -4.16
C ALA A 133 1.01 0.09 -3.86
N PHE A 134 2.30 0.20 -3.51
CA PHE A 134 2.95 1.49 -3.26
C PHE A 134 2.96 2.38 -4.52
N ALA A 135 3.25 1.82 -5.69
CA ALA A 135 3.23 2.57 -6.95
C ALA A 135 1.82 3.11 -7.25
N TRP A 136 0.78 2.30 -7.03
CA TRP A 136 -0.60 2.74 -7.23
C TRP A 136 -1.02 3.81 -6.22
N THR A 137 -0.72 3.61 -4.93
CA THR A 137 -0.93 4.61 -3.88
C THR A 137 -0.25 5.94 -4.23
N ALA A 138 1.02 5.90 -4.65
CA ALA A 138 1.77 7.10 -5.03
C ALA A 138 1.12 7.83 -6.21
N SER A 139 0.72 7.11 -7.26
CA SER A 139 0.00 7.68 -8.41
C SER A 139 -1.27 8.42 -8.00
N VAL A 140 -2.07 7.83 -7.11
CA VAL A 140 -3.30 8.45 -6.62
C VAL A 140 -3.02 9.63 -5.69
N MET A 141 -2.02 9.53 -4.82
CA MET A 141 -1.61 10.64 -3.97
C MET A 141 -1.17 11.87 -4.79
N ILE A 142 -0.51 11.67 -5.93
CA ILE A 142 -0.19 12.77 -6.85
C ILE A 142 -1.46 13.45 -7.36
N SER A 143 -2.49 12.69 -7.76
CA SER A 143 -3.78 13.24 -8.17
C SER A 143 -4.44 14.05 -7.04
N MET A 144 -4.44 13.51 -5.82
CA MET A 144 -4.98 14.18 -4.62
C MET A 144 -4.23 15.48 -4.28
N THR A 145 -2.93 15.54 -4.58
CA THR A 145 -2.08 16.71 -4.27
C THR A 145 -2.55 17.98 -4.98
N LYS A 146 -3.28 17.87 -6.10
CA LYS A 146 -3.84 19.02 -6.83
C LYS A 146 -4.73 19.89 -5.92
N ASN A 147 -5.75 19.31 -5.31
CA ASN A 147 -6.69 20.05 -4.47
C ASN A 147 -6.03 20.50 -3.16
N PHE A 148 -5.13 19.69 -2.61
CA PHE A 148 -4.34 20.05 -1.43
C PHE A 148 -3.48 21.30 -1.68
N ARG A 149 -2.73 21.33 -2.79
CA ARG A 149 -1.87 22.46 -3.16
C ARG A 149 -2.70 23.72 -3.40
N GLN A 150 -3.84 23.59 -4.08
CA GLN A 150 -4.75 24.72 -4.29
C GLN A 150 -5.21 25.33 -2.96
N ALA A 151 -5.68 24.51 -2.03
CA ALA A 151 -6.10 24.96 -0.70
C ALA A 151 -4.95 25.57 0.09
N TYR A 152 -3.77 24.94 0.06
CA TYR A 152 -2.58 25.41 0.77
C TYR A 152 -2.12 26.78 0.25
N THR A 153 -2.06 26.96 -1.07
CA THR A 153 -1.69 28.23 -1.69
C THR A 153 -2.70 29.32 -1.39
N ARG A 154 -4.01 29.06 -1.55
CA ARG A 154 -5.05 30.05 -1.22
C ARG A 154 -5.01 30.49 0.24
N ARG A 155 -4.82 29.54 1.17
CA ARG A 155 -4.61 29.87 2.59
C ARG A 155 -3.37 30.72 2.83
N HIS A 156 -2.29 30.47 2.09
CA HIS A 156 -1.08 31.28 2.20
C HIS A 156 -1.31 32.70 1.64
N MET A 157 -2.04 32.83 0.54
CA MET A 157 -2.44 34.12 -0.03
C MET A 157 -3.30 34.95 0.94
N GLU A 158 -4.22 34.30 1.67
CA GLU A 158 -5.00 34.97 2.74
C GLU A 158 -4.09 35.52 3.85
N LYS A 159 -3.07 34.75 4.27
CA LYS A 159 -2.10 35.20 5.27
C LYS A 159 -1.29 36.42 4.80
N LEU A 160 -1.04 36.51 3.50
CA LEU A 160 -0.38 37.65 2.87
C LEU A 160 -1.31 38.85 2.62
N LYS A 161 -2.60 38.74 2.99
CA LYS A 161 -3.63 39.79 2.80
C LYS A 161 -3.78 40.22 1.33
N LEU A 162 -3.63 39.27 0.39
CA LEU A 162 -3.90 39.55 -1.03
C LEU A 162 -5.40 39.84 -1.25
N PRO A 163 -5.76 40.68 -2.25
CA PRO A 163 -7.16 40.95 -2.57
C PRO A 163 -7.92 39.68 -2.93
N ALA A 164 -9.19 39.58 -2.51
CA ALA A 164 -10.03 38.40 -2.77
C ALA A 164 -10.12 38.06 -4.28
N GLU A 165 -10.21 39.08 -5.14
CA GLU A 165 -10.22 38.91 -6.60
C GLU A 165 -8.97 38.20 -7.14
N VAL A 166 -7.80 38.38 -6.51
CA VAL A 166 -6.54 37.72 -6.90
C VAL A 166 -6.56 36.26 -6.46
N ILE A 167 -7.06 36.00 -5.25
CA ILE A 167 -7.16 34.64 -4.68
C ILE A 167 -8.16 33.80 -5.47
N GLU A 168 -9.30 34.37 -5.84
CA GLU A 168 -10.35 33.69 -6.61
C GLU A 168 -9.91 33.33 -8.03
N ARG A 169 -9.06 34.16 -8.66
CA ARG A 169 -8.46 33.88 -9.98
C ARG A 169 -7.47 32.72 -9.95
N PHE A 170 -6.92 32.36 -8.79
CA PHE A 170 -5.99 31.25 -8.66
C PHE A 170 -6.75 29.91 -8.69
N LYS A 171 -6.74 29.25 -9.86
CA LYS A 171 -7.28 27.89 -10.05
C LYS A 171 -6.24 26.83 -9.72
#